data_AF-A0A953SUT9-F1
#
_entry.id   AF-A0A953SUT9-F1
#
_cell.length_a   1.000
_cell.length_b   1.000
_cell.length_c   1.000
_cell.angle_alpha   90.00
_cell.angle_beta   90.00
_cell.angle_gamma   90.00
#
_symmetry.space_group_name_H-M   'P 1'
#
loop_
_entity.id
_entity.type
_entity.pdbx_description
1 polymer ?
#
loop_
_entity_poly.entity_id
_entity_poly.type
_entity_poly.pdbx_seq_one_letter_code
_entity_poly.pdbx_strand_id
1 'polypeptide(L)'
;MKRPGIHWDRRVEAGLVMVVGIAFGAWREFSFVNINYQIDHVAHHTPFSYAHSMVQGWTRGMDLQTLLVLKWSLAMLSMALMAGLCILLARILFGTWRQAAPILLGFAGFAVLSLLMHLLSRWAEPFELVSVRLSHMLQYPVPLVFVLIAATFPHDERRGGNEVDQGRHSAGR
;
A
#
# COMPACT_ATOMS: atom_id res chain seq x y z
N MET A 1 30.96 7.60 -18.51
CA MET A 1 30.40 6.49 -19.31
C MET A 1 28.94 6.29 -18.95
N LYS A 2 27.99 6.75 -19.78
CA LYS A 2 26.57 6.41 -19.62
C LYS A 2 26.37 5.02 -20.23
N ARG A 3 26.11 4.00 -19.40
CA ARG A 3 25.70 2.68 -19.92
C ARG A 3 24.37 2.90 -20.67
N PRO A 4 24.19 2.36 -21.89
CA PRO A 4 22.89 2.34 -22.54
C PRO A 4 21.99 1.42 -21.72
N GLY A 5 21.26 2.01 -20.78
CA GLY A 5 20.23 1.30 -20.03
C GLY A 5 19.08 0.98 -20.98
N ILE A 6 18.51 -0.21 -20.84
CA ILE A 6 17.27 -0.57 -21.53
C ILE A 6 16.20 0.45 -21.11
N HIS A 7 15.83 1.34 -22.02
CA HIS A 7 14.75 2.31 -21.80
C HIS A 7 13.43 1.62 -22.11
N TRP A 8 12.82 1.02 -21.09
CA TRP A 8 11.48 0.47 -21.20
C TRP A 8 10.46 1.60 -21.39
N ASP A 9 9.38 1.32 -22.12
CA ASP A 9 8.22 2.20 -22.15
C ASP A 9 7.65 2.31 -20.73
N ARG A 10 7.42 3.54 -20.25
CA ARG A 10 6.83 3.81 -18.92
C ARG A 10 5.50 3.06 -18.72
N ARG A 11 4.76 2.79 -19.79
CA ARG A 11 3.53 1.98 -19.76
C ARG A 11 3.82 0.54 -19.36
N VAL A 12 4.91 -0.04 -19.87
CA VAL A 12 5.35 -1.39 -19.50
C VAL A 12 5.81 -1.42 -18.05
N GLU A 13 6.61 -0.44 -17.61
CA GLU A 13 7.03 -0.33 -16.21
C GLU A 13 5.84 -0.21 -15.25
N ALA A 14 4.87 0.66 -15.56
CA ALA A 14 3.65 0.80 -14.78
C ALA A 14 2.83 -0.50 -14.77
N GLY A 15 2.70 -1.16 -15.92
CA GLY A 15 2.05 -2.47 -16.03
C GLY A 15 2.71 -3.54 -15.16
N LEU A 16 4.05 -3.59 -15.14
CA LEU A 16 4.80 -4.51 -14.27
C LEU A 16 4.55 -4.24 -12.79
N VAL A 17 4.53 -2.97 -12.36
CA VAL A 17 4.20 -2.62 -10.98
C VAL A 17 2.77 -3.06 -10.61
N MET A 18 1.82 -2.92 -11.53
CA MET A 18 0.44 -3.42 -11.33
C MET A 18 0.39 -4.93 -11.20
N VAL A 19 1.08 -5.68 -12.07
CA VAL A 19 1.15 -7.14 -11.99
C VAL A 19 1.77 -7.59 -10.67
N VAL A 20 2.86 -6.95 -10.24
CA VAL A 20 3.48 -7.21 -8.93
C VAL A 20 2.50 -6.92 -7.79
N GLY A 21 1.78 -5.81 -7.84
CA GLY A 21 0.77 -5.46 -6.82
C GLY A 21 -0.38 -6.46 -6.75
N ILE A 22 -0.86 -6.96 -7.90
CA ILE A 22 -1.92 -7.97 -7.96
C ILE A 22 -1.42 -9.32 -7.43
N ALA A 23 -0.24 -9.76 -7.87
CA ALA A 23 0.38 -11.00 -7.41
C ALA A 23 0.64 -10.96 -5.89
N PHE A 24 1.13 -9.82 -5.40
CA PHE A 24 1.30 -9.57 -3.99
C PHE A 24 -0.02 -9.61 -3.22
N GLY A 25 -1.08 -8.98 -3.74
CA GLY A 25 -2.41 -9.01 -3.16
C GLY A 25 -2.97 -10.43 -3.04
N ALA A 26 -2.79 -11.27 -4.06
CA ALA A 26 -3.18 -12.67 -4.04
C ALA A 26 -2.39 -13.49 -3.00
N TRP A 27 -1.07 -13.30 -2.95
CA TRP A 27 -0.21 -13.94 -1.93
C TRP A 27 -0.59 -13.52 -0.51
N ARG A 28 -0.87 -12.22 -0.32
CA ARG A 28 -1.32 -11.66 0.96
C ARG A 28 -2.62 -12.34 1.37
N GLU A 29 -3.62 -12.40 0.50
CA GLU A 29 -4.91 -13.03 0.82
C GLU A 29 -4.73 -14.48 1.24
N PHE A 30 -4.00 -15.24 0.45
CA PHE A 30 -3.66 -16.63 0.77
C PHE A 30 -2.98 -16.74 2.15
N SER A 31 -1.99 -15.90 2.43
CA SER A 31 -1.26 -15.96 3.69
C SER A 31 -2.14 -15.63 4.90
N PHE A 32 -2.94 -14.56 4.82
CA PHE A 32 -3.80 -14.13 5.92
C PHE A 32 -4.95 -15.08 6.22
N VAL A 33 -5.59 -15.64 5.19
CA VAL A 33 -6.64 -16.65 5.37
C VAL A 33 -6.09 -17.86 6.13
N ASN A 34 -4.93 -18.37 5.72
CA ASN A 34 -4.32 -19.54 6.34
C ASN A 34 -3.81 -19.28 7.76
N ILE A 35 -3.22 -18.10 8.01
CA ILE A 35 -2.81 -17.71 9.37
C ILE A 35 -4.04 -17.58 10.29
N ASN A 36 -5.15 -17.03 9.80
CA ASN A 36 -6.38 -16.93 10.58
C ASN A 36 -6.96 -18.31 10.93
N TYR A 37 -6.95 -19.26 9.99
CA TYR A 37 -7.36 -20.64 10.29
C TYR A 37 -6.46 -21.28 11.35
N GLN A 38 -5.15 -21.03 11.32
CA GLN A 38 -4.25 -21.54 12.33
C GLN A 38 -4.47 -20.90 13.71
N ILE A 39 -4.69 -19.58 13.75
CA ILE A 39 -5.03 -18.86 14.98
C ILE A 39 -6.32 -19.43 15.58
N ASP A 40 -7.35 -19.62 14.76
CA ASP A 40 -8.63 -20.19 15.19
C ASP A 40 -8.46 -21.59 15.77
N HIS A 41 -7.69 -22.43 15.08
CA HIS A 41 -7.38 -23.79 15.54
C HIS A 41 -6.66 -23.80 16.90
N VAL A 42 -5.66 -22.95 17.09
CA VAL A 42 -4.89 -22.85 18.35
C VAL A 42 -5.73 -22.22 19.47
N ALA A 43 -6.52 -21.20 19.16
CA ALA A 43 -7.33 -20.48 20.15
C ALA A 43 -8.52 -21.30 20.68
N HIS A 44 -9.16 -22.09 19.81
CA HIS A 44 -10.35 -22.87 20.16
C HIS A 44 -10.08 -24.35 20.35
N HIS A 45 -8.80 -24.79 20.26
CA HIS A 45 -8.40 -26.19 20.35
C HIS A 45 -9.23 -27.12 19.43
N THR A 46 -9.51 -26.66 18.22
CA THR A 46 -10.33 -27.44 17.28
C THR A 46 -9.61 -28.73 16.90
N PRO A 47 -10.32 -29.81 16.54
CA PRO A 47 -9.67 -31.07 16.18
C PRO A 47 -8.87 -30.99 14.86
N PHE A 48 -9.18 -30.02 14.00
CA PHE A 48 -8.55 -29.86 12.68
C PHE A 48 -8.30 -28.38 12.35
N SER A 49 -7.18 -28.11 11.70
CA SER A 49 -6.89 -26.81 11.07
C SER A 49 -7.26 -26.86 9.59
N TYR A 50 -7.99 -25.86 9.12
CA TYR A 50 -8.32 -25.69 7.68
C TYR A 50 -7.24 -24.92 6.93
N ALA A 51 -6.14 -24.55 7.58
CA ALA A 51 -5.00 -23.93 6.90
C ALA A 51 -4.39 -24.89 5.87
N HIS A 52 -3.86 -24.36 4.79
CA HIS A 52 -3.15 -25.10 3.76
C HIS A 52 -1.92 -25.81 4.36
N SER A 53 -1.65 -27.03 3.92
CA SER A 53 -0.61 -27.92 4.49
C SER A 53 0.78 -27.27 4.57
N MET A 54 1.15 -26.48 3.57
CA MET A 54 2.39 -25.71 3.57
C MET A 54 2.46 -24.71 4.73
N VAL A 55 1.39 -23.95 4.96
CA VAL A 55 1.34 -22.96 6.05
C VAL A 55 1.32 -23.66 7.40
N GLN A 56 0.54 -24.74 7.52
CA GLN A 56 0.55 -25.57 8.73
C GLN A 56 1.96 -26.05 9.07
N GLY A 57 2.75 -26.47 8.06
CA GLY A 57 4.14 -26.89 8.24
C GLY A 57 5.01 -25.79 8.85
N TRP A 58 4.86 -24.55 8.42
CA TRP A 58 5.62 -23.40 8.94
C TRP A 58 5.15 -22.95 10.32
N THR A 59 3.85 -23.06 10.61
CA THR A 59 3.26 -22.57 11.86
C THR A 59 3.13 -23.65 12.93
N ARG A 60 3.57 -24.88 12.65
CA ARG A 60 3.40 -26.01 13.55
C ARG A 60 4.11 -25.74 14.87
N GLY A 61 3.38 -25.88 15.98
CA GLY A 61 3.92 -25.69 17.33
C GLY A 61 4.10 -24.23 17.75
N MET A 62 3.72 -23.27 16.91
CA MET A 62 3.62 -21.87 17.34
C MET A 62 2.45 -21.70 18.30
N ASP A 63 2.65 -20.93 19.36
CA ASP A 63 1.59 -20.54 20.27
C ASP A 63 0.73 -19.39 19.70
N LEU A 64 -0.39 -19.11 20.36
CA LEU A 64 -1.34 -18.08 19.92
C LEU A 64 -0.67 -16.71 19.80
N GLN A 65 0.19 -16.35 20.76
CA GLN A 65 0.83 -15.04 20.79
C GLN A 65 1.80 -14.87 19.60
N THR A 66 2.61 -15.89 19.29
CA THR A 66 3.52 -15.86 18.15
C THR A 66 2.76 -15.71 16.83
N LEU A 67 1.65 -16.43 16.67
CA LEU A 67 0.79 -16.32 15.49
C LEU A 67 0.17 -14.94 15.33
N LEU A 68 -0.28 -14.32 16.43
CA LEU A 68 -0.80 -12.95 16.42
C LEU A 68 0.29 -11.95 16.03
N VAL A 69 1.49 -12.05 16.61
CA VAL A 69 2.63 -11.18 16.25
C VAL A 69 2.95 -11.34 14.77
N LEU A 70 3.07 -12.57 14.27
CA LEU A 70 3.33 -12.85 12.85
C LEU A 70 2.27 -12.20 11.93
N LYS A 71 0.99 -12.36 12.25
CA LYS A 71 -0.12 -11.76 11.51
C LYS A 71 0.00 -10.24 11.44
N TRP A 72 0.26 -9.58 12.57
CA TRP A 72 0.37 -8.13 12.63
C TRP A 72 1.65 -7.61 11.96
N SER A 73 2.78 -8.30 12.11
CA SER A 73 4.01 -8.00 11.39
C SER A 73 3.81 -8.09 9.87
N LEU A 74 3.12 -9.14 9.40
CA LEU A 74 2.78 -9.31 8.00
C LEU A 74 1.86 -8.19 7.49
N ALA A 75 0.95 -7.70 8.34
CA ALA A 75 0.04 -6.60 7.99
C ALA A 75 0.80 -5.30 7.80
N MET A 76 1.69 -4.97 8.74
CA MET A 76 2.56 -3.79 8.67
C MET A 76 3.49 -3.85 7.45
N LEU A 77 4.11 -5.00 7.20
CA LEU A 77 4.94 -5.22 6.02
C LEU A 77 4.12 -5.03 4.73
N SER A 78 2.89 -5.56 4.69
CA SER A 78 2.03 -5.45 3.51
C SER A 78 1.63 -4.00 3.22
N MET A 79 1.30 -3.22 4.26
CA MET A 79 1.03 -1.78 4.10
C MET A 79 2.26 -1.03 3.58
N ALA A 80 3.44 -1.32 4.14
CA ALA A 80 4.69 -0.68 3.71
C ALA A 80 5.05 -1.02 2.26
N LEU A 81 4.91 -2.28 1.85
CA LEU A 81 5.13 -2.71 0.47
C LEU A 81 4.13 -2.06 -0.48
N MET A 82 2.86 -1.99 -0.12
CA MET A 82 1.84 -1.36 -0.94
C MET A 82 2.08 0.15 -1.10
N ALA A 83 2.46 0.84 -0.01
CA ALA A 83 2.88 2.23 -0.07
C ALA A 83 4.10 2.40 -1.00
N GLY A 84 5.10 1.52 -0.88
CA GLY A 84 6.27 1.51 -1.75
C GLY A 84 5.92 1.33 -3.24
N LEU A 85 5.02 0.40 -3.55
CA LEU A 85 4.53 0.19 -4.92
C LEU A 85 3.74 1.41 -5.43
N CYS A 86 2.92 2.06 -4.60
CA CYS A 86 2.23 3.29 -4.97
C CYS A 86 3.20 4.43 -5.28
N ILE A 87 4.24 4.59 -4.46
CA ILE A 87 5.27 5.61 -4.68
C ILE A 87 6.05 5.31 -5.96
N LEU A 88 6.43 4.05 -6.18
CA LEU A 88 7.13 3.63 -7.39
C LEU A 88 6.27 3.87 -8.64
N LEU A 89 4.99 3.50 -8.60
CA LEU A 89 4.04 3.73 -9.69
C LEU A 89 3.89 5.24 -9.97
N ALA A 90 3.71 6.06 -8.93
CA ALA A 90 3.65 7.50 -9.07
C ALA A 90 4.96 8.07 -9.65
N ARG A 91 6.11 7.53 -9.25
CA ARG A 91 7.42 7.94 -9.77
C ARG A 91 7.59 7.63 -11.26
N ILE A 92 7.05 6.49 -11.72
CA ILE A 92 7.05 6.09 -13.13
C ILE A 92 6.11 7.00 -13.94
N LEU A 93 4.88 7.20 -13.46
CA LEU A 93 3.84 7.96 -14.16
C LEU A 93 4.14 9.46 -14.22
N PHE A 94 4.50 10.07 -13.09
CA PHE A 94 4.71 11.52 -12.97
C PHE A 94 6.17 11.95 -13.10
N GLY A 95 7.12 11.00 -13.15
CA GLY A 95 8.54 11.30 -13.33
C GLY A 95 9.24 11.92 -12.11
N THR A 96 8.55 12.13 -10.97
CA THR A 96 9.08 12.82 -9.78
C THR A 96 8.74 12.08 -8.49
N TRP A 97 9.51 12.34 -7.42
CA TRP A 97 9.24 11.80 -6.08
C TRP A 97 8.29 12.67 -5.26
N ARG A 98 7.73 13.73 -5.84
CA ARG A 98 6.90 14.71 -5.13
C ARG A 98 5.65 14.09 -4.51
N GLN A 99 5.13 13.02 -5.11
CA GLN A 99 3.96 12.29 -4.63
C GLN A 99 4.25 11.35 -3.47
N ALA A 100 5.52 11.13 -3.09
CA ALA A 100 5.86 10.23 -2.00
C ALA A 100 5.26 10.69 -0.66
N ALA A 101 5.41 11.97 -0.30
CA ALA A 101 4.89 12.50 0.95
C ALA A 101 3.34 12.45 1.02
N PRO A 102 2.58 12.91 0.00
CA PRO A 102 1.12 12.73 -0.03
C PRO A 102 0.67 11.28 0.10
N ILE A 103 1.34 10.34 -0.57
CA ILE A 103 1.00 8.91 -0.48
C ILE A 103 1.23 8.40 0.95
N LEU A 104 2.40 8.69 1.54
CA LEU A 104 2.71 8.28 2.90
C LEU A 104 1.76 8.89 3.93
N LEU A 105 1.40 10.17 3.77
CA LEU A 105 0.41 10.83 4.63
C LEU A 105 -0.97 10.19 4.49
N GLY A 106 -1.38 9.82 3.27
CA GLY A 106 -2.62 9.08 3.04
C GLY A 106 -2.63 7.74 3.78
N PHE A 107 -1.59 6.93 3.59
CA PHE A 107 -1.43 5.64 4.29
C PHE A 107 -1.42 5.82 5.82
N ALA A 108 -0.66 6.78 6.34
CA ALA A 108 -0.61 7.09 7.76
C ALA A 108 -1.98 7.54 8.31
N GLY A 109 -2.68 8.40 7.57
CA GLY A 109 -4.02 8.87 7.94
C GLY A 109 -5.04 7.73 8.04
N PHE A 110 -5.06 6.83 7.06
CA PHE A 110 -5.93 5.65 7.09
C PHE A 110 -5.52 4.64 8.17
N ALA A 111 -4.23 4.47 8.44
CA ALA A 111 -3.75 3.60 9.51
C ALA A 111 -4.14 4.13 10.90
N VAL A 112 -3.97 5.44 11.12
CA VAL A 112 -4.44 6.12 12.34
C VAL A 112 -5.95 6.01 12.47
N LEU A 113 -6.70 6.25 11.40
CA LEU A 113 -8.16 6.12 11.41
C LEU A 113 -8.59 4.68 11.74
N SER A 114 -7.96 3.68 11.13
CA SER A 114 -8.21 2.27 11.42
C SER A 114 -7.94 1.95 12.90
N LEU A 115 -6.84 2.45 13.46
CA LEU A 115 -6.52 2.28 14.88
C LEU A 115 -7.56 2.98 15.78
N LEU A 116 -7.97 4.20 15.45
CA LEU A 116 -9.00 4.93 16.20
C LEU A 116 -10.33 4.16 16.17
N MET A 117 -10.74 3.62 15.02
CA MET A 117 -11.93 2.78 14.92
C MET A 117 -11.80 1.50 15.77
N HIS A 118 -10.61 0.89 15.81
CA HIS A 118 -10.37 -0.27 16.69
C HIS A 118 -10.48 0.10 18.17
N LEU A 119 -9.98 1.26 18.57
CA LEU A 119 -10.13 1.74 19.95
C LEU A 119 -11.60 2.04 20.27
N LEU A 120 -12.33 2.61 19.31
CA LEU A 120 -13.75 2.92 19.45
C LEU A 120 -14.64 1.68 19.48
N SER A 121 -14.17 0.53 18.98
CA SER A 121 -14.95 -0.71 18.97
C SER A 121 -15.29 -1.24 20.36
N ARG A 122 -14.56 -0.78 21.39
CA ARG A 122 -14.88 -1.03 22.79
C ARG A 122 -16.24 -0.45 23.21
N TRP A 123 -16.74 0.57 22.50
CA TRP A 123 -18.01 1.21 22.78
C TRP A 123 -19.12 0.84 21.79
N ALA A 124 -18.77 0.47 20.54
CA ALA A 124 -19.75 -0.02 19.58
C ALA A 124 -19.13 -1.03 18.60
N GLU A 125 -19.73 -2.22 18.53
CA GLU A 125 -19.30 -3.35 17.70
C GLU A 125 -19.08 -3.01 16.20
N PRO A 126 -19.89 -2.15 15.54
CA PRO A 126 -19.67 -1.83 14.13
C PRO A 126 -18.30 -1.23 13.81
N PHE A 127 -17.65 -0.55 14.77
CA PHE A 127 -16.34 0.06 14.54
C PHE A 127 -15.22 -0.97 14.37
N GLU A 128 -15.38 -2.19 14.89
CA GLU A 128 -14.42 -3.27 14.63
C GLU A 128 -14.38 -3.63 13.16
N LEU A 129 -15.56 -3.82 12.55
CA LEU A 129 -15.70 -4.12 11.13
C LEU A 129 -15.11 -3.00 10.27
N VAL A 130 -15.36 -1.74 10.62
CA VAL A 130 -14.80 -0.58 9.90
C VAL A 130 -13.28 -0.57 10.02
N SER A 131 -12.74 -0.75 11.23
CA SER A 131 -11.29 -0.80 11.45
C SER A 131 -10.61 -1.84 10.58
N VAL A 132 -11.15 -3.07 10.57
CA VAL A 132 -10.63 -4.18 9.77
C VAL A 132 -10.69 -3.85 8.28
N ARG A 133 -11.81 -3.32 7.78
CA ARG A 133 -11.95 -2.93 6.37
C ARG A 133 -10.98 -1.84 5.94
N LEU A 134 -10.76 -0.83 6.78
CA LEU A 134 -9.79 0.24 6.51
C LEU A 134 -8.36 -0.30 6.46
N SER A 135 -7.98 -1.14 7.43
CA SER A 135 -6.66 -1.79 7.48
C SER A 135 -6.42 -2.66 6.24
N HIS A 136 -7.44 -3.41 5.84
CA HIS A 136 -7.42 -4.24 4.64
C HIS A 136 -7.26 -3.41 3.36
N MET A 137 -7.97 -2.29 3.24
CA MET A 137 -7.89 -1.43 2.05
C MET A 137 -6.47 -0.94 1.76
N LEU A 138 -5.65 -0.71 2.79
CA LEU A 138 -4.25 -0.32 2.65
C LEU A 138 -3.31 -1.45 2.22
N GLN A 139 -3.73 -2.70 2.38
CA GLN A 139 -2.93 -3.90 2.07
C GLN A 139 -3.25 -4.50 0.69
N TYR A 140 -4.45 -4.22 0.16
CA TYR A 140 -4.88 -4.66 -1.17
C TYR A 140 -4.34 -3.73 -2.27
N PRO A 141 -4.32 -4.16 -3.55
CA PRO A 141 -3.86 -3.33 -4.67
C PRO A 141 -4.78 -2.14 -5.02
N VAL A 142 -5.81 -1.86 -4.21
CA VAL A 142 -6.74 -0.75 -4.42
C VAL A 142 -6.04 0.63 -4.47
N PRO A 143 -5.07 0.95 -3.59
CA PRO A 143 -4.32 2.20 -3.66
C PRO A 143 -3.53 2.38 -4.97
N LEU A 144 -3.07 1.30 -5.61
CA LEU A 144 -2.42 1.37 -6.91
C LEU A 144 -3.38 1.84 -8.01
N VAL A 145 -4.63 1.36 -7.96
CA VAL A 145 -5.68 1.80 -8.88
C VAL A 145 -5.97 3.28 -8.69
N PHE A 146 -6.00 3.78 -7.45
CA PHE A 146 -6.16 5.21 -7.19
C PHE A 146 -5.01 6.05 -7.75
N VAL A 147 -3.76 5.60 -7.66
CA VAL A 147 -2.61 6.28 -8.28
C VAL A 147 -2.74 6.29 -9.81
N LEU A 148 -3.19 5.19 -10.41
CA LEU A 148 -3.41 5.09 -11.86
C LEU A 148 -4.52 6.06 -12.31
N ILE A 149 -5.63 6.11 -11.59
CA ILE A 149 -6.74 7.04 -11.86
C ILE A 149 -6.27 8.48 -11.68
N ALA A 150 -5.51 8.78 -10.62
CA ALA A 150 -4.96 10.11 -10.38
C ALA A 150 -4.12 10.61 -11.57
N ALA A 151 -3.41 9.70 -12.24
CA ALA A 151 -2.60 10.01 -13.43
C ALA A 151 -3.42 10.33 -14.68
N THR A 152 -4.72 10.03 -14.71
CA THR A 152 -5.61 10.41 -15.82
C THR A 152 -6.16 11.83 -15.71
N PHE A 153 -6.04 12.48 -14.55
CA PHE A 153 -6.51 13.84 -14.37
C PHE A 153 -5.47 14.85 -14.88
N PRO A 154 -5.91 15.97 -15.52
CA PRO A 154 -5.00 17.02 -15.94
C PRO A 154 -4.26 17.59 -14.72
N HIS A 155 -2.94 17.53 -14.72
CA HIS A 155 -2.13 18.29 -13.79
C HIS A 155 -1.88 19.67 -14.39
N ASP A 156 -2.71 20.64 -13.99
CA ASP A 156 -2.55 22.03 -14.40
C ASP A 156 -1.12 22.50 -14.06
N GLU A 157 -0.31 22.74 -15.08
CA GLU A 157 1.06 23.28 -15.00
C GLU A 157 1.07 24.76 -14.56
N ARG A 158 0.22 25.16 -13.61
CA ARG A 158 0.20 26.52 -13.08
C ARG A 158 1.16 26.64 -11.90
N ARG A 159 2.43 26.93 -12.18
CA ARG A 159 3.38 27.74 -11.39
C ARG A 159 4.79 27.54 -11.95
N GLY A 160 5.19 28.42 -12.86
CA GLY A 160 6.54 28.38 -13.41
C GLY A 160 6.82 29.34 -14.55
N GLY A 161 5.81 30.06 -15.07
CA GLY A 161 6.04 31.24 -15.90
C GLY A 161 6.58 32.37 -15.02
N ASN A 162 7.90 32.42 -14.85
CA ASN A 162 8.62 33.62 -14.48
C ASN A 162 8.34 34.72 -15.51
N GLU A 163 7.28 35.50 -15.34
CA GLU A 163 7.23 36.88 -15.84
C GLU A 163 8.08 37.74 -14.91
N VAL A 164 9.40 37.51 -14.96
CA VAL A 164 10.41 38.48 -14.52
C VAL A 164 11.15 38.89 -15.78
N ASP A 165 10.44 39.55 -16.70
CA ASP A 165 11.01 40.18 -17.89
C ASP A 165 10.29 41.50 -18.24
N GLN A 166 10.02 42.32 -17.22
CA GLN A 166 9.59 43.73 -17.40
C GLN A 166 10.61 44.71 -16.81
N GLY A 167 11.89 44.43 -17.00
CA GLY A 167 12.96 45.23 -16.42
C GLY A 167 14.22 45.30 -17.26
N ARG A 168 14.12 45.58 -18.58
CA ARG A 168 15.24 46.08 -19.42
C ARG A 168 14.74 46.37 -20.83
N HIS A 169 14.33 47.60 -21.11
CA HIS A 169 14.56 48.32 -22.39
C HIS A 169 13.76 49.64 -22.43
N SER A 170 14.14 50.59 -21.58
CA SER A 170 13.81 52.01 -21.80
C SER A 170 14.83 52.90 -21.08
N ALA A 171 16.09 52.69 -21.44
CA ALA A 171 17.14 53.69 -21.30
C ALA A 171 17.78 53.84 -22.68
N GLY A 172 17.56 55.00 -23.33
CA GLY A 172 18.29 55.42 -24.51
C GLY A 172 17.42 55.73 -25.73
N ARG A 173 16.81 56.91 -25.79
CA ARG A 173 17.27 58.04 -26.61
C ARG A 173 16.30 59.21 -26.47
#